data_AF-A0A8D8RJZ5-F1
#
_entry.id   AF-A0A8D8RJZ5-F1
#
_cell.length_a   1.000
_cell.length_b   1.000
_cell.length_c   1.000
_cell.angle_alpha   90.00
_cell.angle_beta   90.00
_cell.angle_gamma   90.00
#
_symmetry.space_group_name_H-M   'P 1'
#
loop_
_entity.id
_entity.type
_entity.pdbx_description
1 polymer ?
#
loop_
_entity_poly.entity_id
_entity_poly.type
_entity_poly.pdbx_seq_one_letter_code
_entity_poly.pdbx_strand_id
1 'polypeptide(L)'
;MRDKDHEIGKLSDTNAHLSEQILELRGRIAQYSTQNVELAQYEKLVEESRVRIQALETQVETLGERSEELTRIQETYASLQSVHSVLESDHRSTLTKLNSLTSSYQTEQTRCEELVLENTALCRDKQTMCDSLEEATNQVRDLKDRLKGVESELGATTRDRERVEKEFEAYKRKAAGVLEKHKREQVDATSANVDVTNIKLATLEKQIDSLKSDLDVARQELSHVQQSLALSCQEKEAALARLELATSELSDKNSTIVQLKQDKINSDMLIIMYKQQVDENQDKIRLLKDSVSQLQDELNRKPKQDSAGVNHTRIMNNDTGDKRRSQERDKEDDDELATLEQKRIEDVLNSNSFVNNLNSMATLYREQGEGSEYTDTTTSPHIPIPLDELLSSSEDLVHHEEDLLAQLSSSQVQILHLTALLNEAENNAARHEQQTNFLKQEIRRLERAVERHPHVQNTEYLKNVIIKFLTLQGGDERQRLVPVLNTMLKLSPEEVKQLTGVAKGYTGETGSSWSSLLGGWTSSSSTT
;
A
#
# COMPACT_ATOMS: atom_id res chain seq x y z
N MET A 1 122.73 -23.06 90.05
CA MET A 1 122.69 -22.19 88.84
C MET A 1 122.28 -22.98 87.60
N ARG A 2 122.83 -24.18 87.33
CA ARG A 2 122.46 -25.00 86.15
C ARG A 2 120.98 -25.39 85.98
N ASP A 3 120.24 -25.67 87.06
CA ASP A 3 118.81 -26.04 86.94
C ASP A 3 117.93 -24.88 86.48
N LYS A 4 118.30 -23.65 86.84
CA LYS A 4 117.59 -22.44 86.38
C LYS A 4 117.82 -22.19 84.89
N ASP A 5 119.03 -22.43 84.38
CA ASP A 5 119.36 -22.25 82.97
C ASP A 5 118.64 -23.27 82.06
N HIS A 6 118.48 -24.51 82.54
CA HIS A 6 117.72 -25.55 81.81
C HIS A 6 116.20 -25.26 81.79
N GLU A 7 115.66 -24.73 82.88
CA GLU A 7 114.26 -24.31 82.97
C GLU A 7 113.98 -23.07 82.12
N ILE A 8 114.91 -22.12 82.08
CA ILE A 8 114.86 -20.95 81.18
C ILE A 8 114.90 -21.37 79.71
N GLY A 9 115.71 -22.38 79.33
CA GLY A 9 115.74 -22.94 77.98
C GLY A 9 114.41 -23.57 77.56
N LYS A 10 113.80 -24.40 78.43
CA LYS A 10 112.46 -24.98 78.18
C LYS A 10 111.38 -23.92 78.08
N LEU A 11 111.42 -22.89 78.92
CA LEU A 11 110.50 -21.76 78.84
C LEU A 11 110.71 -20.94 77.56
N SER A 12 111.95 -20.80 77.08
CA SER A 12 112.27 -20.15 75.81
C SER A 12 111.71 -20.94 74.60
N ASP A 13 111.90 -22.27 74.59
CA ASP A 13 111.42 -23.12 73.50
C ASP A 13 109.89 -23.19 73.46
N THR A 14 109.24 -23.28 74.62
CA THR A 14 107.77 -23.20 74.71
C THR A 14 107.24 -21.83 74.29
N ASN A 15 107.93 -20.74 74.64
CA ASN A 15 107.55 -19.39 74.22
C ASN A 15 107.75 -19.17 72.71
N ALA A 16 108.80 -19.75 72.12
CA ALA A 16 109.02 -19.75 70.68
C ALA A 16 107.92 -20.54 69.94
N HIS A 17 107.56 -21.73 70.44
CA HIS A 17 106.48 -22.54 69.87
C HIS A 17 105.11 -21.86 69.99
N LEU A 18 104.81 -21.25 71.14
CA LEU A 18 103.59 -20.45 71.31
C LEU A 18 103.58 -19.23 70.39
N SER A 19 104.72 -18.57 70.18
CA SER A 19 104.84 -17.43 69.26
C SER A 19 104.61 -17.84 67.80
N GLU A 20 105.11 -19.01 67.39
CA GLU A 20 104.87 -19.59 66.07
C GLU A 20 103.40 -19.96 65.87
N GLN A 21 102.77 -20.62 66.86
CA GLN A 21 101.33 -20.90 66.83
C GLN A 21 100.48 -19.62 66.77
N ILE A 22 100.85 -18.57 67.52
CA ILE A 22 100.17 -17.26 67.46
C ILE A 22 100.31 -16.65 66.07
N LEU A 23 101.47 -16.76 65.43
CA LEU A 23 101.69 -16.25 64.08
C LEU A 23 100.86 -17.02 63.04
N GLU A 24 100.81 -18.34 63.13
CA GLU A 24 99.98 -19.18 62.25
C GLU A 24 98.49 -18.87 62.42
N LEU A 25 98.01 -18.77 63.67
CA LEU A 25 96.63 -18.38 63.96
C LEU A 25 96.31 -16.99 63.44
N ARG A 26 97.22 -16.02 63.57
CA ARG A 26 97.07 -14.68 62.96
C ARG A 26 97.00 -14.75 61.43
N GLY A 27 97.80 -15.60 60.80
CA GLY A 27 97.75 -15.85 59.36
C GLY A 27 96.41 -16.42 58.90
N ARG A 28 95.88 -17.43 59.62
CA ARG A 28 94.55 -17.99 59.35
C ARG A 28 93.43 -16.97 59.59
N ILE A 29 93.51 -16.17 60.66
CA ILE A 29 92.54 -15.09 60.92
C ILE A 29 92.54 -14.07 59.77
N ALA A 30 93.72 -13.69 59.26
CA ALA A 30 93.82 -12.78 58.11
C ALA A 30 93.21 -13.41 56.84
N GLN A 31 93.46 -14.69 56.58
CA GLN A 31 92.84 -15.43 55.46
C GLN A 31 91.31 -15.51 55.58
N TYR A 32 90.78 -15.81 56.78
CA TYR A 32 89.34 -15.79 57.01
C TYR A 32 88.76 -14.39 56.88
N SER A 33 89.50 -13.35 57.29
CA SER A 33 89.08 -11.97 57.08
C SER A 33 88.99 -11.61 55.60
N THR A 34 89.95 -12.03 54.77
CA THR A 34 89.89 -11.79 53.31
C THR A 34 88.76 -12.58 52.66
N GLN A 35 88.57 -13.86 53.04
CA GLN A 35 87.48 -14.68 52.54
C GLN A 35 86.11 -14.10 52.93
N ASN A 36 85.95 -13.56 54.14
CA ASN A 36 84.71 -12.90 54.55
C ASN A 36 84.39 -11.65 53.70
N VAL A 37 85.43 -10.89 53.29
CA VAL A 37 85.25 -9.74 52.39
C VAL A 37 84.83 -10.20 50.99
N GLU A 38 85.45 -11.25 50.46
CA GLU A 38 85.07 -11.83 49.16
C GLU A 38 83.65 -12.40 49.20
N LEU A 39 83.27 -13.12 50.26
CA LEU A 39 81.90 -13.61 50.47
C LEU A 39 80.89 -12.45 50.49
N ALA A 40 81.18 -11.36 51.19
CA ALA A 40 80.31 -10.18 51.21
C ALA A 40 80.16 -9.54 49.81
N GLN A 41 81.21 -9.57 48.97
CA GLN A 41 81.13 -9.12 47.59
C GLN A 41 80.27 -10.05 46.73
N TYR A 42 80.41 -11.37 46.89
CA TYR A 42 79.57 -12.34 46.19
C TYR A 42 78.10 -12.25 46.62
N GLU A 43 77.83 -12.06 47.91
CA GLU A 43 76.47 -11.83 48.43
C GLU A 43 75.83 -10.60 47.79
N LYS A 44 76.57 -9.50 47.70
CA LYS A 44 76.11 -8.28 47.02
C LYS A 44 75.82 -8.54 45.54
N LEU A 45 76.70 -9.24 44.83
CA LEU A 45 76.51 -9.56 43.41
C LEU A 45 75.30 -10.48 43.18
N VAL A 46 75.07 -11.44 44.07
CA VAL A 46 73.89 -12.32 44.04
C VAL A 46 72.62 -11.50 44.25
N GLU A 47 72.62 -10.57 45.21
CA GLU A 47 71.45 -9.72 45.47
C GLU A 47 71.16 -8.78 44.30
N GLU A 48 72.19 -8.17 43.70
CA GLU A 48 72.04 -7.35 42.49
C GLU A 48 71.47 -8.18 41.32
N SER A 49 71.96 -9.41 41.13
CA SER A 49 71.46 -10.33 40.10
C SER A 49 70.01 -10.74 40.37
N ARG A 50 69.65 -10.97 41.63
CA ARG A 50 68.28 -11.31 42.05
C ARG A 50 67.30 -10.18 41.76
N VAL A 51 67.65 -8.95 42.13
CA VAL A 51 66.84 -7.76 41.81
C VAL A 51 66.70 -7.61 40.30
N ARG A 52 67.76 -7.87 39.53
CA ARG A 52 67.70 -7.79 38.07
C ARG A 52 66.79 -8.86 37.47
N ILE A 53 66.83 -10.09 37.98
CA ILE A 53 65.93 -11.18 37.55
C ILE A 53 64.48 -10.79 37.83
N GLN A 54 64.18 -10.29 39.04
CA GLN A 54 62.81 -9.87 39.39
C GLN A 54 62.30 -8.73 38.48
N ALA A 55 63.16 -7.77 38.13
CA ALA A 55 62.80 -6.71 37.18
C ALA A 55 62.55 -7.26 35.76
N LEU A 56 63.28 -8.29 35.32
CA LEU A 56 63.06 -8.94 34.03
C LEU A 56 61.78 -9.81 34.04
N GLU A 57 61.50 -10.51 35.14
CA GLU A 57 60.29 -11.32 35.31
C GLU A 57 59.03 -10.45 35.21
N THR A 58 58.99 -9.33 35.93
CA THR A 58 57.88 -8.35 35.82
C THR A 58 57.77 -7.77 34.41
N GLN A 59 58.89 -7.51 33.72
CA GLN A 59 58.85 -7.07 32.33
C GLN A 59 58.26 -8.15 31.40
N VAL A 60 58.61 -9.42 31.58
CA VAL A 60 58.03 -10.54 30.81
C VAL A 60 56.54 -10.68 31.06
N GLU A 61 56.10 -10.54 32.31
CA GLU A 61 54.68 -10.56 32.69
C GLU A 61 53.89 -9.46 31.97
N THR A 62 54.37 -8.20 32.03
CA THR A 62 53.71 -7.07 31.33
C THR A 62 53.70 -7.23 29.81
N LEU A 63 54.74 -7.83 29.22
CA LEU A 63 54.76 -8.15 27.78
C LEU A 63 53.77 -9.28 27.43
N GLY A 64 53.58 -10.24 28.33
CA GLY A 64 52.56 -11.29 28.21
C GLY A 64 51.15 -10.70 28.20
N GLU A 65 50.82 -9.85 29.17
CA GLU A 65 49.53 -9.15 29.25
C GLU A 65 49.25 -8.34 27.97
N ARG A 66 50.25 -7.60 27.47
CA ARG A 66 50.13 -6.84 26.22
C ARG A 66 49.92 -7.73 24.99
N SER A 67 50.54 -8.91 24.97
CA SER A 67 50.33 -9.89 23.88
C SER A 67 48.91 -10.43 23.90
N GLU A 68 48.35 -10.73 25.08
CA GLU A 68 46.95 -11.17 25.22
C GLU A 68 45.96 -10.07 24.81
N GLU A 69 46.25 -8.81 25.17
CA GLU A 69 45.43 -7.67 24.75
C GLU A 69 45.46 -7.51 23.22
N LEU A 70 46.63 -7.67 22.59
CA LEU A 70 46.77 -7.64 21.13
C LEU A 70 45.93 -8.75 20.47
N THR A 71 45.93 -9.96 21.00
CA THR A 71 45.13 -11.06 20.44
C THR A 71 43.63 -10.79 20.57
N ARG A 72 43.17 -10.24 21.70
CA ARG A 72 41.76 -9.83 21.87
C ARG A 72 41.37 -8.73 20.86
N ILE A 73 42.24 -7.75 20.63
CA ILE A 73 42.00 -6.70 19.63
C ILE A 73 41.93 -7.30 18.22
N GLN A 74 42.78 -8.27 17.89
CA GLN A 74 42.74 -8.95 16.58
C GLN A 74 41.44 -9.74 16.38
N GLU A 75 40.98 -10.46 17.39
CA GLU A 75 39.71 -11.20 17.35
C GLU A 75 38.51 -10.25 17.17
N THR A 76 38.47 -9.16 17.93
CA THR A 76 37.41 -8.15 17.80
C THR A 76 37.45 -7.46 16.43
N TYR A 77 38.63 -7.16 15.89
CA TYR A 77 38.78 -6.62 14.54
C TYR A 77 38.27 -7.58 13.47
N ALA A 78 38.61 -8.88 13.57
CA ALA A 78 38.13 -9.90 12.65
C ALA A 78 36.60 -10.05 12.71
N SER A 79 36.02 -10.02 13.91
CA SER A 79 34.56 -10.02 14.11
C SER A 79 33.91 -8.76 13.54
N LEU A 80 34.51 -7.59 13.72
CA LEU A 80 33.98 -6.35 13.15
C LEU A 80 34.02 -6.36 11.62
N GLN A 81 35.08 -6.91 11.04
CA GLN A 81 35.23 -7.05 9.59
C GLN A 81 34.17 -7.98 8.99
N SER A 82 33.83 -9.10 9.66
CA SER A 82 32.78 -10.00 9.18
C SER A 82 31.40 -9.32 9.24
N VAL A 83 31.09 -8.61 10.32
CA VAL A 83 29.85 -7.84 10.46
C VAL A 83 29.75 -6.75 9.39
N HIS A 84 30.84 -6.04 9.11
CA HIS A 84 30.87 -5.02 8.07
C HIS A 84 30.56 -5.61 6.68
N SER A 85 31.15 -6.77 6.34
CA SER A 85 30.87 -7.45 5.07
C SER A 85 29.41 -7.87 4.92
N VAL A 86 28.77 -8.33 6.01
CA VAL A 86 27.34 -8.67 6.00
C VAL A 86 26.50 -7.42 5.80
N LEU A 87 26.80 -6.33 6.52
CA LEU A 87 26.08 -5.07 6.41
C LEU A 87 26.19 -4.46 5.00
N GLU A 88 27.36 -4.55 4.36
CA GLU A 88 27.54 -4.12 2.97
C GLU A 88 26.70 -4.95 1.99
N SER A 89 26.61 -6.27 2.20
CA SER A 89 25.77 -7.15 1.40
C SER A 89 24.28 -6.81 1.56
N ASP A 90 23.83 -6.58 2.79
CA ASP A 90 22.45 -6.18 3.08
C ASP A 90 22.14 -4.79 2.52
N HIS A 91 23.07 -3.84 2.63
CA HIS A 91 22.92 -2.53 2.01
C HIS A 91 22.79 -2.64 0.49
N ARG A 92 23.61 -3.48 -0.15
CA ARG A 92 23.53 -3.72 -1.60
C ARG A 92 22.20 -4.36 -2.00
N SER A 93 21.72 -5.32 -1.23
CA SER A 93 20.42 -5.99 -1.44
C SER A 93 19.23 -5.05 -1.24
N THR A 94 19.28 -4.18 -0.23
CA THR A 94 18.24 -3.17 -0.01
C THR A 94 18.25 -2.10 -1.10
N LEU A 95 19.43 -1.70 -1.58
CA LEU A 95 19.57 -0.76 -2.69
C LEU A 95 19.01 -1.33 -4.00
N THR A 96 19.24 -2.61 -4.31
CA THR A 96 18.65 -3.23 -5.51
C THR A 96 17.13 -3.32 -5.42
N LYS A 97 16.57 -3.68 -4.26
CA LYS A 97 15.11 -3.66 -4.01
C LYS A 97 14.52 -2.26 -4.16
N LEU A 98 15.21 -1.25 -3.63
CA LEU A 98 14.77 0.15 -3.74
C LEU A 98 14.77 0.61 -5.21
N ASN A 99 15.80 0.25 -5.98
CA ASN A 99 15.88 0.57 -7.40
C ASN A 99 14.79 -0.13 -8.22
N SER A 100 14.51 -1.42 -7.96
CA SER A 100 13.42 -2.13 -8.64
C SER A 100 12.05 -1.54 -8.30
N LEU A 101 11.83 -1.18 -7.03
CA LEU A 101 10.58 -0.55 -6.60
C LEU A 101 10.41 0.84 -7.22
N THR A 102 11.49 1.62 -7.30
CA THR A 102 11.51 2.93 -7.97
C THR A 102 11.18 2.80 -9.45
N SER A 103 11.75 1.80 -10.14
CA SER A 103 11.43 1.54 -11.55
C SER A 103 9.96 1.14 -11.74
N SER A 104 9.41 0.30 -10.86
CA SER A 104 7.99 -0.09 -10.93
C SER A 104 7.05 1.08 -10.63
N TYR A 105 7.41 1.95 -9.68
CA TYR A 105 6.66 3.17 -9.41
C TYR A 105 6.64 4.11 -10.64
N GLN A 106 7.78 4.28 -11.31
CA GLN A 106 7.86 5.08 -12.53
C GLN A 106 6.98 4.50 -13.66
N THR A 107 6.96 3.18 -13.84
CA THR A 107 6.10 2.56 -14.87
C THR A 107 4.61 2.69 -14.57
N GLU A 108 4.22 2.56 -13.30
CA GLU A 108 2.81 2.77 -12.89
C GLU A 108 2.42 4.25 -12.98
N GLN A 109 3.35 5.16 -12.70
CA GLN A 109 3.13 6.59 -12.89
C GLN A 109 2.86 6.92 -14.36
N THR A 110 3.69 6.43 -15.29
CA THR A 110 3.46 6.65 -16.73
C THR A 110 2.16 6.02 -17.21
N ARG A 111 1.81 4.83 -16.70
CA ARG A 111 0.53 4.17 -17.00
C ARG A 111 -0.67 5.00 -16.52
N CYS A 112 -0.57 5.61 -15.34
CA CYS A 112 -1.62 6.50 -14.83
C CYS A 112 -1.75 7.78 -15.69
N GLU A 113 -0.64 8.36 -16.13
CA GLU A 113 -0.63 9.51 -17.03
C GLU A 113 -1.28 9.17 -18.40
N GLU A 114 -1.00 7.99 -18.95
CA GLU A 114 -1.64 7.47 -20.16
C GLU A 114 -3.16 7.28 -19.98
N LEU A 115 -3.60 6.68 -18.88
CA LEU A 115 -5.03 6.48 -18.60
C LEU A 115 -5.79 7.81 -18.39
N VAL A 116 -5.13 8.83 -17.83
CA VAL A 116 -5.72 10.17 -17.74
C VAL A 116 -5.89 10.77 -19.13
N LEU A 117 -4.88 10.64 -20.01
CA LEU A 117 -4.98 11.11 -21.40
C LEU A 117 -6.10 10.40 -22.16
N GLU A 118 -6.19 9.07 -22.06
CA GLU A 118 -7.27 8.26 -22.68
C GLU A 118 -8.65 8.70 -22.17
N ASN A 119 -8.82 8.87 -20.85
CA ASN A 119 -10.08 9.37 -20.28
C ASN A 119 -10.41 10.78 -20.79
N THR A 120 -9.44 11.68 -20.91
CA THR A 120 -9.71 13.01 -21.46
C THR A 120 -10.14 12.97 -22.93
N ALA A 121 -9.63 12.02 -23.71
CA ALA A 121 -10.06 11.81 -25.09
C ALA A 121 -11.49 11.27 -25.13
N LEU A 122 -11.80 10.23 -24.35
CA LEU A 122 -13.15 9.68 -24.23
C LEU A 122 -14.18 10.72 -23.76
N CYS A 123 -13.81 11.60 -22.83
CA CYS A 123 -14.69 12.70 -22.43
C CYS A 123 -14.97 13.68 -23.57
N ARG A 124 -13.97 13.99 -24.41
CA ARG A 124 -14.17 14.83 -25.60
C ARG A 124 -15.08 14.15 -26.60
N ASP A 125 -14.85 12.87 -26.89
CA ASP A 125 -15.68 12.11 -27.82
C ASP A 125 -17.13 12.03 -27.33
N LYS A 126 -17.33 11.72 -26.05
CA LYS A 126 -18.65 11.74 -25.41
C LYS A 126 -19.33 13.10 -25.56
N GLN A 127 -18.61 14.20 -25.36
CA GLN A 127 -19.17 15.54 -25.54
C GLN A 127 -19.62 15.76 -26.99
N THR A 128 -18.78 15.43 -27.97
CA THR A 128 -19.16 15.58 -29.39
C THR A 128 -20.38 14.73 -29.78
N MET A 129 -20.52 13.55 -29.20
CA MET A 129 -21.70 12.70 -29.40
C MET A 129 -22.94 13.29 -28.74
N CYS A 130 -22.82 13.88 -27.54
CA CYS A 130 -23.92 14.59 -26.89
C CYS A 130 -24.38 15.79 -27.71
N ASP A 131 -23.44 16.60 -28.22
CA ASP A 131 -23.75 17.76 -29.07
C ASP A 131 -24.48 17.32 -30.36
N SER A 132 -24.01 16.24 -31.00
CA SER A 132 -24.64 15.67 -32.20
C SER A 132 -26.04 15.10 -31.91
N LEU A 133 -26.23 14.44 -30.75
CA LEU A 133 -27.53 13.95 -30.32
C LEU A 133 -28.51 15.09 -30.05
N GLU A 134 -28.04 16.18 -29.44
CA GLU A 134 -28.85 17.39 -29.22
C GLU A 134 -29.27 18.02 -30.54
N GLU A 135 -28.36 18.12 -31.50
CA GLU A 135 -28.67 18.60 -32.85
C GLU A 135 -29.71 17.72 -33.56
N ALA A 136 -29.52 16.40 -33.55
CA ALA A 136 -30.47 15.45 -34.13
C ALA A 136 -31.84 15.53 -33.44
N THR A 137 -31.87 15.68 -32.11
CA THR A 137 -33.11 15.83 -31.34
C THR A 137 -33.85 17.12 -31.72
N ASN A 138 -33.11 18.22 -31.92
CA ASN A 138 -33.67 19.48 -32.40
C ASN A 138 -34.22 19.37 -33.82
N GLN A 139 -33.54 18.67 -34.72
CA GLN A 139 -34.03 18.41 -36.07
C GLN A 139 -35.30 17.57 -36.07
N VAL A 140 -35.37 16.50 -35.26
CA VAL A 140 -36.58 15.67 -35.11
C VAL A 140 -37.74 16.51 -34.59
N ARG A 141 -37.50 17.41 -33.63
CA ARG A 141 -38.52 18.34 -33.12
C ARG A 141 -39.03 19.27 -34.23
N ASP A 142 -38.14 19.89 -35.00
CA ASP A 142 -38.52 20.78 -36.11
C ASP A 142 -39.33 20.05 -37.18
N LEU A 143 -38.89 18.85 -37.59
CA LEU A 143 -39.63 18.01 -38.53
C LEU A 143 -41.01 17.63 -38.01
N LYS A 144 -41.14 17.33 -36.71
CA LYS A 144 -42.42 17.01 -36.07
C LYS A 144 -43.36 18.23 -36.06
N ASP A 145 -42.84 19.41 -35.79
CA ASP A 145 -43.61 20.66 -35.84
C ASP A 145 -44.09 20.96 -37.27
N ARG A 146 -43.23 20.74 -38.28
CA ARG A 146 -43.60 20.86 -39.70
C ARG A 146 -44.64 19.83 -40.12
N LEU A 147 -44.50 18.57 -39.71
CA LEU A 147 -45.48 17.51 -39.98
C LEU A 147 -46.86 17.92 -39.44
N LYS A 148 -46.91 18.40 -38.19
CA LYS A 148 -48.14 18.89 -37.56
C LYS A 148 -48.75 20.07 -38.31
N GLY A 149 -47.90 20.96 -38.84
CA GLY A 149 -48.33 22.05 -39.72
C GLY A 149 -49.02 21.54 -40.99
N VAL A 150 -48.37 20.62 -41.71
CA VAL A 150 -48.92 20.01 -42.93
C VAL A 150 -50.19 19.20 -42.64
N GLU A 151 -50.27 18.48 -41.52
CA GLU A 151 -51.49 17.78 -41.10
C GLU A 151 -52.66 18.75 -40.86
N SER A 152 -52.39 19.92 -40.27
CA SER A 152 -53.40 20.96 -40.07
C SER A 152 -53.89 21.54 -41.40
N GLU A 153 -52.98 21.83 -42.33
CA GLU A 153 -53.28 22.32 -43.69
C GLU A 153 -54.04 21.29 -44.52
N LEU A 154 -53.64 20.02 -44.45
CA LEU A 154 -54.35 18.91 -45.08
C LEU A 154 -55.77 18.79 -44.50
N GLY A 155 -55.92 18.92 -43.18
CA GLY A 155 -57.23 18.96 -42.53
C GLY A 155 -58.09 20.15 -43.01
N ALA A 156 -57.50 21.33 -43.18
CA ALA A 156 -58.19 22.52 -43.70
C ALA A 156 -58.65 22.33 -45.14
N THR A 157 -57.75 21.90 -46.02
CA THR A 157 -58.05 21.62 -47.43
C THR A 157 -59.07 20.50 -47.61
N THR A 158 -59.04 19.47 -46.74
CA THR A 158 -60.05 18.40 -46.77
C THR A 158 -61.44 18.93 -46.40
N ARG A 159 -61.55 19.79 -45.38
CA ARG A 159 -62.81 20.45 -45.02
C ARG A 159 -63.29 21.38 -46.13
N ASP A 160 -62.39 22.14 -46.76
CA ASP A 160 -62.73 23.00 -47.89
C ASP A 160 -63.20 22.17 -49.10
N ARG A 161 -62.56 21.05 -49.40
CA ARG A 161 -62.97 20.09 -50.44
C ARG A 161 -64.39 19.58 -50.17
N GLU A 162 -64.67 19.13 -48.94
CA GLU A 162 -66.00 18.67 -48.54
C GLU A 162 -67.07 19.78 -48.64
N ARG A 163 -66.71 21.02 -48.29
CA ARG A 163 -67.60 22.18 -48.47
C ARG A 163 -67.94 22.37 -49.94
N VAL A 164 -66.94 22.42 -50.80
CA VAL A 164 -67.11 22.58 -52.26
C VAL A 164 -67.90 21.40 -52.85
N GLU A 165 -67.65 20.17 -52.40
CA GLU A 165 -68.37 18.98 -52.86
C GLU A 165 -69.86 19.04 -52.48
N LYS A 166 -70.19 19.50 -51.26
CA LYS A 166 -71.58 19.76 -50.83
C LYS A 166 -72.23 20.87 -51.65
N GLU A 167 -71.51 21.95 -51.90
CA GLU A 167 -71.96 23.06 -52.76
C GLU A 167 -72.20 22.57 -54.20
N PHE A 168 -71.32 21.73 -54.72
CA PHE A 168 -71.44 21.13 -56.04
C PHE A 168 -72.63 20.17 -56.14
N GLU A 169 -72.85 19.30 -55.15
CA GLU A 169 -74.04 18.43 -55.12
C GLU A 169 -75.34 19.24 -54.96
N ALA A 170 -75.30 20.35 -54.23
CA ALA A 170 -76.42 21.30 -54.17
C ALA A 170 -76.64 21.98 -55.53
N TYR A 171 -75.58 22.38 -56.22
CA TYR A 171 -75.63 22.93 -57.57
C TYR A 171 -76.16 21.89 -58.56
N LYS A 172 -75.68 20.65 -58.52
CA LYS A 172 -76.13 19.55 -59.37
C LYS A 172 -77.61 19.23 -59.16
N ARG A 173 -78.11 19.23 -57.91
CA ARG A 173 -79.54 19.12 -57.63
C ARG A 173 -80.34 20.30 -58.19
N LYS A 174 -79.84 21.53 -58.06
CA LYS A 174 -80.46 22.72 -58.67
C LYS A 174 -80.47 22.63 -60.19
N ALA A 175 -79.35 22.27 -60.81
CA ALA A 175 -79.19 22.10 -62.25
C ALA A 175 -80.04 20.94 -62.78
N ALA A 176 -80.16 19.83 -62.04
CA ALA A 176 -81.06 18.74 -62.36
C ALA A 176 -82.53 19.17 -62.28
N GLY A 177 -82.91 20.01 -61.30
CA GLY A 177 -84.25 20.60 -61.24
C GLY A 177 -84.52 21.60 -62.37
N VAL A 178 -83.49 22.34 -62.81
CA VAL A 178 -83.56 23.20 -64.00
C VAL A 178 -83.62 22.36 -65.28
N LEU A 179 -82.88 21.25 -65.37
CA LEU A 179 -82.89 20.33 -66.51
C LEU A 179 -84.16 19.49 -66.57
N GLU A 180 -84.81 19.16 -65.46
CA GLU A 180 -86.15 18.55 -65.46
C GLU A 180 -87.20 19.54 -65.96
N LYS A 181 -87.08 20.82 -65.58
CA LYS A 181 -87.87 21.91 -66.16
C LYS A 181 -87.59 22.09 -67.65
N HIS A 182 -86.33 22.02 -68.05
CA HIS A 182 -85.90 22.15 -69.44
C HIS A 182 -86.15 20.88 -70.28
N LYS A 183 -86.31 19.69 -69.67
CA LYS A 183 -86.72 18.44 -70.33
C LYS A 183 -88.21 18.41 -70.67
N ARG A 184 -89.01 19.31 -70.08
CA ARG A 184 -90.40 19.57 -70.49
C ARG A 184 -90.52 20.59 -71.61
N GLU A 185 -89.44 21.30 -71.96
CA GLU A 185 -89.42 22.32 -73.02
C GLU A 185 -88.23 22.07 -73.96
N GLN A 186 -88.50 21.31 -75.03
CA GLN A 186 -87.70 21.15 -76.27
C GLN A 186 -86.30 20.51 -76.11
N VAL A 187 -85.91 19.45 -76.83
CA VAL A 187 -85.84 19.15 -78.29
C VAL A 187 -85.09 20.22 -79.10
N ASP A 188 -83.94 19.77 -79.62
CA ASP A 188 -83.08 20.33 -80.66
C ASP A 188 -82.17 21.52 -80.34
N ALA A 189 -80.85 21.27 -80.42
CA ALA A 189 -79.94 22.01 -81.31
C ALA A 189 -78.47 21.55 -81.10
N THR A 190 -78.07 20.55 -81.87
CA THR A 190 -76.66 20.25 -82.17
C THR A 190 -76.11 21.27 -83.16
N SER A 191 -75.22 22.17 -82.70
CA SER A 191 -74.14 22.75 -83.54
C SER A 191 -73.07 23.58 -82.79
N ALA A 192 -73.13 23.72 -81.46
CA ALA A 192 -72.10 24.44 -80.68
C ALA A 192 -70.95 23.55 -80.13
N ASN A 193 -70.87 22.28 -80.54
CA ASN A 193 -70.07 21.27 -79.84
C ASN A 193 -68.57 21.31 -80.16
N VAL A 194 -68.16 21.92 -81.28
CA VAL A 194 -66.77 21.88 -81.77
C VAL A 194 -65.86 22.86 -81.02
N ASP A 195 -66.34 24.08 -80.74
CA ASP A 195 -65.55 25.08 -80.00
C ASP A 195 -65.46 24.76 -78.51
N VAL A 196 -66.51 24.16 -77.92
CA VAL A 196 -66.50 23.68 -76.54
C VAL A 196 -65.58 22.47 -76.38
N THR A 197 -65.48 21.58 -77.37
CA THR A 197 -64.50 20.48 -77.35
C THR A 197 -63.07 20.97 -77.53
N ASN A 198 -62.83 22.02 -78.32
CA ASN A 198 -61.50 22.61 -78.49
C ASN A 198 -61.02 23.33 -77.22
N ILE A 199 -61.90 24.06 -76.52
CA ILE A 199 -61.56 24.68 -75.23
C ILE A 199 -61.32 23.59 -74.17
N LYS A 200 -62.12 22.51 -74.16
CA LYS A 200 -61.89 21.35 -73.27
C LYS A 200 -60.57 20.64 -73.56
N LEU A 201 -60.23 20.45 -74.84
CA LEU A 201 -58.94 19.90 -75.25
C LEU A 201 -57.80 20.80 -74.77
N ALA A 202 -57.86 22.11 -74.96
CA ALA A 202 -56.84 23.04 -74.48
C ALA A 202 -56.71 23.06 -72.95
N THR A 203 -57.82 22.92 -72.20
CA THR A 203 -57.75 22.78 -70.74
C THR A 203 -57.18 21.44 -70.29
N LEU A 204 -57.48 20.36 -71.01
CA LEU A 204 -56.92 19.04 -70.75
C LEU A 204 -55.42 19.00 -71.08
N GLU A 205 -54.99 19.67 -72.14
CA GLU A 205 -53.57 19.83 -72.49
C GLU A 205 -52.82 20.60 -71.40
N LYS A 206 -53.38 21.71 -70.89
CA LYS A 206 -52.79 22.43 -69.75
C LYS A 206 -52.71 21.58 -68.49
N GLN A 207 -53.72 20.74 -68.22
CA GLN A 207 -53.69 19.80 -67.10
C GLN A 207 -52.66 18.70 -67.29
N ILE A 208 -52.49 18.20 -68.52
CA ILE A 208 -51.44 17.22 -68.85
C ILE A 208 -50.06 17.84 -68.63
N ASP A 209 -49.85 19.08 -69.04
CA ASP A 209 -48.55 19.74 -68.87
C ASP A 209 -48.28 20.11 -67.40
N SER A 210 -49.29 20.49 -66.62
CA SER A 210 -49.12 20.66 -65.17
C SER A 210 -48.79 19.33 -64.50
N LEU A 211 -49.49 18.25 -64.85
CA LEU A 211 -49.22 16.91 -64.31
C LEU A 211 -47.83 16.39 -64.70
N LYS A 212 -47.32 16.71 -65.89
CA LYS A 212 -45.94 16.39 -66.29
C LYS A 212 -44.94 17.17 -65.44
N SER A 213 -45.18 18.46 -65.21
CA SER A 213 -44.33 19.28 -64.34
C SER A 213 -44.30 18.75 -62.91
N ASP A 214 -45.46 18.40 -62.35
CA ASP A 214 -45.57 17.82 -61.01
C ASP A 214 -44.87 16.45 -60.93
N LEU A 215 -44.96 15.65 -62.01
CA LEU A 215 -44.28 14.36 -62.10
C LEU A 215 -42.75 14.49 -62.19
N ASP A 216 -42.23 15.52 -62.84
CA ASP A 216 -40.79 15.79 -62.88
C ASP A 216 -40.26 16.34 -61.54
N VAL A 217 -41.05 17.16 -60.84
CA VAL A 217 -40.74 17.59 -59.46
C VAL A 217 -40.70 16.38 -58.52
N ALA A 218 -41.71 15.51 -58.56
CA ALA A 218 -41.75 14.29 -57.74
C ALA A 218 -40.58 13.35 -58.05
N ARG A 219 -40.11 13.28 -59.31
CA ARG A 219 -38.91 12.52 -59.70
C ARG A 219 -37.62 13.12 -59.12
N GLN A 220 -37.49 14.44 -59.12
CA GLN A 220 -36.34 15.11 -58.51
C GLN A 220 -36.32 14.91 -56.99
N GLU A 221 -37.48 15.02 -56.32
CA GLU A 221 -37.61 14.76 -54.89
C GLU A 221 -37.29 13.30 -54.55
N LEU A 222 -37.78 12.34 -55.34
CA LEU A 222 -37.45 10.93 -55.18
C LEU A 222 -35.94 10.68 -55.31
N SER A 223 -35.29 11.29 -56.31
CA SER A 223 -33.84 11.19 -56.49
C SER A 223 -33.07 11.79 -55.32
N HIS A 224 -33.52 12.92 -54.78
CA HIS A 224 -32.90 13.56 -53.63
C HIS A 224 -33.04 12.69 -52.36
N VAL A 225 -34.22 12.13 -52.12
CA VAL A 225 -34.47 11.22 -50.98
C VAL A 225 -33.63 9.95 -51.12
N GLN A 226 -33.50 9.39 -52.33
CA GLN A 226 -32.64 8.23 -52.58
C GLN A 226 -31.17 8.53 -52.27
N GLN A 227 -30.66 9.70 -52.66
CA GLN A 227 -29.29 10.11 -52.35
C GLN A 227 -29.09 10.33 -50.84
N SER A 228 -30.03 11.00 -50.17
CA SER A 228 -29.98 11.20 -48.72
C SER A 228 -30.03 9.88 -47.96
N LEU A 229 -30.83 8.91 -48.41
CA LEU A 229 -30.91 7.58 -47.84
C LEU A 229 -29.59 6.82 -48.01
N ALA A 230 -28.96 6.90 -49.20
CA ALA A 230 -27.67 6.26 -49.46
C ALA A 230 -26.57 6.80 -48.53
N LEU A 231 -26.51 8.11 -48.31
CA LEU A 231 -25.57 8.73 -47.37
C LEU A 231 -25.83 8.26 -45.93
N SER A 232 -27.08 8.24 -45.50
CA SER A 232 -27.45 7.76 -44.16
C SER A 232 -27.12 6.27 -43.97
N CYS A 233 -27.31 5.43 -44.99
CA CYS A 233 -26.90 4.03 -44.97
C CYS A 233 -25.38 3.88 -44.83
N GLN A 234 -24.60 4.69 -45.55
CA GLN A 234 -23.13 4.69 -45.46
C GLN A 234 -22.65 5.10 -44.06
N GLU A 235 -23.25 6.15 -43.47
CA GLU A 235 -22.94 6.58 -42.11
C GLU A 235 -23.25 5.50 -41.08
N LYS A 236 -24.39 4.81 -41.24
CA LYS A 236 -24.76 3.67 -40.40
C LYS A 236 -23.74 2.53 -40.50
N GLU A 237 -23.30 2.17 -41.70
CA GLU A 237 -22.26 1.14 -41.89
C GLU A 237 -20.93 1.54 -41.24
N ALA A 238 -20.52 2.81 -41.39
CA ALA A 238 -19.32 3.32 -40.74
C ALA A 238 -19.42 3.30 -39.20
N ALA A 239 -20.59 3.64 -38.65
CA ALA A 239 -20.84 3.57 -37.22
C ALA A 239 -20.82 2.13 -36.69
N LEU A 240 -21.41 1.18 -37.42
CA LEU A 240 -21.37 -0.25 -37.09
C LEU A 240 -19.95 -0.78 -37.07
N ALA A 241 -19.12 -0.44 -38.07
CA ALA A 241 -17.72 -0.85 -38.13
C ALA A 241 -16.90 -0.30 -36.94
N ARG A 242 -17.15 0.95 -36.52
CA ARG A 242 -16.51 1.52 -35.31
C ARG A 242 -16.93 0.79 -34.03
N LEU A 243 -18.21 0.44 -33.92
CA LEU A 243 -18.73 -0.27 -32.77
C LEU A 243 -18.16 -1.69 -32.68
N GLU A 244 -18.04 -2.39 -33.81
CA GLU A 244 -17.41 -3.71 -33.88
C GLU A 244 -15.94 -3.67 -33.43
N LEU A 245 -15.19 -2.65 -33.88
CA LEU A 245 -13.80 -2.46 -33.48
C LEU A 245 -13.66 -2.16 -31.97
N ALA A 246 -14.51 -1.29 -31.43
CA ALA A 246 -14.56 -1.00 -30.00
C ALA A 246 -14.95 -2.23 -29.16
N THR A 247 -15.87 -3.07 -29.66
CA THR A 247 -16.22 -4.33 -28.96
C THR A 247 -15.08 -5.34 -28.96
N SER A 248 -14.29 -5.42 -30.04
CA SER A 248 -13.09 -6.25 -30.09
C SER A 248 -12.06 -5.77 -29.07
N GLU A 249 -11.76 -4.47 -29.03
CA GLU A 249 -10.81 -3.88 -28.08
C GLU A 249 -11.25 -4.08 -26.62
N LEU A 250 -12.55 -3.93 -26.32
CA LEU A 250 -13.08 -4.22 -24.98
C LEU A 250 -12.95 -5.70 -24.62
N SER A 251 -13.14 -6.60 -25.58
CA SER A 251 -12.97 -8.04 -25.37
C SER A 251 -11.51 -8.39 -25.06
N ASP A 252 -10.57 -7.81 -25.82
CA ASP A 252 -9.12 -7.98 -25.58
C ASP A 252 -8.72 -7.42 -24.22
N LYS A 253 -9.13 -6.20 -23.88
CA LYS A 253 -8.91 -5.61 -22.55
C LYS A 253 -9.50 -6.49 -21.44
N ASN A 254 -10.71 -7.03 -21.62
CA ASN A 254 -11.33 -7.92 -20.64
C ASN A 254 -10.53 -9.22 -20.45
N SER A 255 -10.00 -9.81 -21.53
CA SER A 255 -9.15 -11.00 -21.44
C SER A 255 -7.86 -10.74 -20.63
N THR A 256 -7.22 -9.58 -20.84
CA THR A 256 -6.02 -9.19 -20.08
C THR A 256 -6.32 -8.97 -18.59
N ILE A 257 -7.49 -8.38 -18.27
CA ILE A 257 -7.93 -8.20 -16.88
C ILE A 257 -8.15 -9.56 -16.20
N VAL A 258 -8.75 -10.52 -16.90
CA VAL A 258 -8.93 -11.88 -16.36
C VAL A 258 -7.58 -12.54 -16.07
N GLN A 259 -6.61 -12.40 -16.98
CA GLN A 259 -5.27 -12.94 -16.80
C GLN A 259 -4.55 -12.30 -15.60
N LEU A 260 -4.59 -10.97 -15.48
CA LEU A 260 -4.00 -10.25 -14.34
C LEU A 260 -4.65 -10.63 -13.01
N LYS A 261 -5.97 -10.86 -12.99
CA LYS A 261 -6.67 -11.36 -11.79
C LYS A 261 -6.18 -12.75 -11.39
N GLN A 262 -5.97 -13.64 -12.37
CA GLN A 262 -5.44 -14.97 -12.11
C GLN A 262 -4.00 -14.90 -11.57
N ASP A 263 -3.15 -14.06 -12.16
CA ASP A 263 -1.77 -13.87 -11.71
C ASP A 263 -1.71 -13.29 -10.29
N LYS A 264 -2.62 -12.36 -9.96
CA LYS A 264 -2.77 -11.84 -8.59
C LYS A 264 -3.14 -12.95 -7.61
N ILE A 265 -4.10 -13.82 -7.95
CA ILE A 265 -4.48 -14.95 -7.09
C ILE A 265 -3.30 -15.90 -6.89
N ASN A 266 -2.54 -16.20 -7.95
CA ASN A 266 -1.36 -17.06 -7.88
C ASN A 266 -0.28 -16.44 -6.98
N SER A 267 -0.05 -15.13 -7.10
CA SER A 267 0.89 -14.39 -6.24
C SER A 267 0.43 -14.36 -4.78
N ASP A 268 -0.85 -14.09 -4.53
CA ASP A 268 -1.43 -14.06 -3.18
C ASP A 268 -1.32 -15.46 -2.52
N MET A 269 -1.55 -16.54 -3.27
CA MET A 269 -1.36 -17.92 -2.81
C MET A 269 0.10 -18.20 -2.44
N LEU A 270 1.05 -17.76 -3.27
CA LEU A 270 2.48 -17.94 -3.02
C LEU A 270 2.93 -17.16 -1.78
N ILE A 271 2.40 -15.95 -1.56
CA ILE A 271 2.64 -15.17 -0.33
C ILE A 271 2.13 -15.92 0.89
N ILE A 272 0.93 -16.51 0.83
CA ILE A 272 0.37 -17.30 1.93
C ILE A 272 1.27 -18.50 2.25
N MET A 273 1.73 -19.23 1.23
CA MET A 273 2.64 -20.37 1.42
C MET A 273 3.97 -19.96 2.05
N TYR A 274 4.61 -18.90 1.56
CA TYR A 274 5.87 -18.44 2.13
C TYR A 274 5.70 -17.91 3.55
N LYS A 275 4.59 -17.23 3.84
CA LYS A 275 4.28 -16.78 5.20
C LYS A 275 4.15 -17.96 6.15
N GLN A 276 3.40 -18.99 5.76
CA GLN A 276 3.27 -20.21 6.56
C GLN A 276 4.64 -20.86 6.82
N GLN A 277 5.50 -20.95 5.81
CA GLN A 277 6.84 -21.51 5.96
C GLN A 277 7.74 -20.68 6.91
N VAL A 278 7.59 -19.36 6.90
CA VAL A 278 8.28 -18.47 7.85
C VAL A 278 7.77 -18.70 9.26
N ASP A 279 6.46 -18.80 9.46
CA ASP A 279 5.85 -19.06 10.77
C ASP A 279 6.32 -20.42 11.33
N GLU A 280 6.34 -21.48 10.50
CA GLU A 280 6.88 -22.80 10.88
C GLU A 280 8.37 -22.75 11.27
N ASN A 281 9.17 -21.95 10.55
CA ASN A 281 10.58 -21.78 10.88
C ASN A 281 10.79 -20.95 12.15
N GLN A 282 9.93 -19.96 12.41
CA GLN A 282 9.95 -19.19 13.65
C GLN A 282 9.63 -20.08 14.85
N ASP A 283 8.65 -20.97 14.72
CA ASP A 283 8.31 -21.94 15.77
C ASP A 283 9.47 -22.92 16.04
N LYS A 284 10.15 -23.40 15.00
CA LYS A 284 11.37 -24.22 15.16
C LYS A 284 12.49 -23.48 15.88
N ILE A 285 12.74 -22.21 15.53
CA ILE A 285 13.74 -21.37 16.21
C ILE A 285 13.38 -21.18 17.67
N ARG A 286 12.08 -20.96 17.98
CA ARG A 286 11.59 -20.82 19.35
C ARG A 286 11.83 -22.08 20.17
N LEU A 287 11.48 -23.25 19.62
CA LEU A 287 11.73 -24.54 20.26
C LEU A 287 13.21 -24.79 20.51
N LEU A 288 14.07 -24.52 19.52
CA LEU A 288 15.52 -24.66 19.67
C LEU A 288 16.08 -23.71 20.74
N LYS A 289 15.58 -22.46 20.80
CA LYS A 289 15.98 -21.47 21.81
C LYS A 289 15.58 -21.92 23.22
N ASP A 290 14.38 -22.48 23.38
CA ASP A 290 13.91 -23.03 24.65
C ASP A 290 14.78 -24.23 25.07
N SER A 291 15.14 -25.13 24.15
CA SER A 291 16.07 -26.23 24.43
C SER A 291 17.47 -25.75 24.82
N VAL A 292 18.01 -24.73 24.15
CA VAL A 292 19.31 -24.14 24.51
C VAL A 292 19.25 -23.50 25.90
N SER A 293 18.17 -22.80 26.24
CA SER A 293 17.97 -22.22 27.57
C SER A 293 17.91 -23.30 28.65
N GLN A 294 17.20 -24.41 28.39
CA GLN A 294 17.15 -25.56 29.31
C GLN A 294 18.55 -26.17 29.52
N LEU A 295 19.33 -26.36 28.45
CA LEU A 295 20.71 -26.87 28.56
C LEU A 295 21.65 -25.89 29.29
N GLN A 296 21.48 -24.58 29.10
CA GLN A 296 22.22 -23.57 29.85
C GLN A 296 21.85 -23.54 31.33
N ASP A 297 20.58 -23.73 31.65
CA ASP A 297 20.11 -23.84 33.03
C ASP A 297 20.63 -25.12 33.70
N GLU A 298 20.71 -26.25 32.98
CA GLU A 298 21.35 -27.47 33.45
C GLU A 298 22.86 -27.30 33.68
N LEU A 299 23.55 -26.56 32.81
CA LEU A 299 24.97 -26.24 32.97
C LEU A 299 25.23 -25.35 34.19
N ASN A 300 24.36 -24.35 34.42
CA ASN A 300 24.43 -23.43 35.56
C ASN A 300 23.96 -24.07 36.88
N ARG A 301 23.10 -25.09 36.82
CA ARG A 301 22.66 -25.91 37.97
C ARG A 301 23.64 -27.01 38.37
N LYS A 302 24.86 -27.05 37.83
CA LYS A 302 25.97 -27.79 38.46
C LYS A 302 26.72 -26.88 39.45
N PRO A 303 26.31 -26.77 40.73
CA PRO A 303 27.17 -26.21 41.75
C PRO A 303 28.25 -27.23 42.11
N LYS A 304 29.50 -26.78 42.08
CA LYS A 304 30.59 -27.09 43.02
C LYS A 304 30.33 -28.27 43.97
N GLN A 305 30.47 -29.49 43.46
CA GLN A 305 30.66 -30.69 44.29
C GLN A 305 31.62 -31.59 43.55
N ASP A 306 32.90 -31.18 43.48
CA ASP A 306 34.07 -32.02 43.23
C ASP A 306 35.36 -31.23 43.53
N SER A 307 35.45 -30.68 44.75
CA SER A 307 36.72 -30.17 45.32
C SER A 307 37.16 -30.99 46.55
N ALA A 308 36.66 -32.21 46.70
CA ALA A 308 37.11 -33.09 47.78
C ALA A 308 37.12 -34.55 47.32
N GLY A 309 38.31 -35.00 46.93
CA GLY A 309 38.62 -36.42 46.77
C GLY A 309 38.66 -36.88 45.33
N VAL A 310 39.86 -37.10 44.79
CA VAL A 310 40.33 -38.43 44.36
C VAL A 310 41.85 -38.30 44.12
N ASN A 311 42.62 -38.81 45.08
CA ASN A 311 43.92 -39.40 44.80
C ASN A 311 43.68 -40.76 44.11
N HIS A 312 44.58 -41.13 43.18
CA HIS A 312 44.61 -42.36 42.34
C HIS A 312 43.64 -42.32 41.14
N THR A 313 44.06 -42.43 39.88
CA THR A 313 44.95 -43.47 39.34
C THR A 313 45.45 -43.07 37.93
N ARG A 314 46.77 -42.93 37.78
CA ARG A 314 47.63 -43.58 36.78
C ARG A 314 47.03 -43.89 35.38
N ILE A 315 47.53 -43.15 34.39
CA ILE A 315 48.15 -43.64 33.13
C ILE A 315 47.59 -44.97 32.57
N MET A 316 46.96 -44.95 31.38
CA MET A 316 47.31 -45.83 30.26
C MET A 316 46.67 -45.40 28.93
N ASN A 317 47.52 -45.43 27.91
CA ASN A 317 47.26 -45.34 26.48
C ASN A 317 46.34 -46.46 25.98
N ASN A 318 45.71 -46.21 24.82
CA ASN A 318 45.42 -47.10 23.67
C ASN A 318 44.44 -46.29 22.79
N ASP A 319 44.73 -45.76 21.61
CA ASP A 319 45.48 -46.23 20.44
C ASP A 319 45.20 -47.69 20.05
N THR A 320 44.08 -47.89 19.37
CA THR A 320 43.90 -48.92 18.34
C THR A 320 42.88 -48.41 17.32
N GLY A 321 43.34 -48.16 16.09
CA GLY A 321 42.47 -47.85 14.96
C GLY A 321 41.62 -49.05 14.51
N ASP A 322 40.68 -48.81 13.60
CA ASP A 322 40.83 -49.31 12.23
C ASP A 322 39.79 -48.67 11.30
N LYS A 323 40.23 -48.44 10.06
CA LYS A 323 39.40 -48.11 8.91
C LYS A 323 38.55 -49.33 8.54
N ARG A 324 37.33 -49.08 8.04
CA ARG A 324 36.67 -49.71 6.86
C ARG A 324 35.17 -49.90 7.11
N ARG A 325 34.35 -49.04 6.52
CA ARG A 325 33.43 -49.43 5.43
C ARG A 325 32.63 -48.22 4.97
N SER A 326 33.04 -47.68 3.84
CA SER A 326 32.14 -47.03 2.89
C SER A 326 31.19 -48.09 2.31
N GLN A 327 30.00 -47.64 1.89
CA GLN A 327 29.03 -48.33 1.02
C GLN A 327 28.30 -49.53 1.64
N GLU A 328 27.03 -49.34 2.03
CA GLU A 328 25.84 -49.78 1.27
C GLU A 328 24.57 -49.77 2.14
N ARG A 329 23.47 -49.24 1.56
CA ARG A 329 22.04 -49.31 1.97
C ARG A 329 21.63 -48.25 2.99
N ASP A 330 20.91 -47.17 2.68
CA ASP A 330 19.79 -46.95 1.75
C ASP A 330 18.73 -48.06 1.81
N LYS A 331 17.57 -47.70 2.38
CA LYS A 331 16.29 -48.44 2.56
C LYS A 331 16.02 -48.80 4.01
N GLU A 332 15.33 -47.90 4.68
CA GLU A 332 14.28 -48.11 5.69
C GLU A 332 14.04 -46.72 6.29
N ASP A 333 12.90 -46.09 5.94
CA ASP A 333 12.23 -44.95 6.61
C ASP A 333 11.23 -44.21 5.69
N ASP A 334 10.97 -44.70 4.46
CA ASP A 334 10.02 -44.08 3.51
C ASP A 334 8.59 -44.69 3.52
N ASP A 335 8.28 -45.67 4.38
CA ASP A 335 6.99 -46.40 4.29
C ASP A 335 5.93 -46.03 5.35
N GLU A 336 6.20 -45.11 6.29
CA GLU A 336 5.23 -44.73 7.33
C GLU A 336 4.57 -43.36 7.13
N LEU A 337 4.96 -42.58 6.12
CA LEU A 337 4.37 -41.26 5.83
C LEU A 337 3.34 -41.26 4.69
N ALA A 338 3.40 -42.22 3.76
CA ALA A 338 2.47 -42.30 2.63
C ALA A 338 1.06 -42.81 3.02
N THR A 339 0.94 -43.52 4.14
CA THR A 339 -0.35 -44.07 4.61
C THR A 339 -1.19 -43.08 5.43
N LEU A 340 -0.62 -41.94 5.86
CA LEU A 340 -1.36 -40.87 6.52
C LEU A 340 -1.90 -39.78 5.58
N GLU A 341 -1.30 -39.60 4.39
CA GLU A 341 -1.79 -38.62 3.40
C GLU A 341 -3.02 -39.11 2.63
N GLN A 342 -3.17 -40.42 2.42
CA GLN A 342 -4.30 -40.96 1.66
C GLN A 342 -5.63 -40.95 2.44
N LYS A 343 -5.61 -40.86 3.78
CA LYS A 343 -6.81 -40.85 4.63
C LYS A 343 -7.36 -39.45 4.96
N ARG A 344 -6.64 -38.39 4.59
CA ARG A 344 -7.02 -37.00 4.93
C ARG A 344 -7.72 -36.26 3.78
N ILE A 345 -7.73 -36.86 2.59
CA ILE A 345 -8.33 -36.27 1.37
C ILE A 345 -9.83 -36.58 1.25
N GLU A 346 -10.35 -37.62 1.92
CA GLU A 346 -11.80 -37.95 1.86
C GLU A 346 -12.67 -37.16 2.87
N ASP A 347 -12.12 -36.60 3.95
CA ASP A 347 -12.92 -35.91 4.98
C ASP A 347 -13.16 -34.41 4.70
N VAL A 348 -12.54 -33.83 3.68
CA VAL A 348 -12.70 -32.39 3.36
C VAL A 348 -13.78 -32.13 2.30
N LEU A 349 -14.29 -33.17 1.63
CA LEU A 349 -15.30 -33.03 0.57
C LEU A 349 -16.76 -33.02 1.06
N ASN A 350 -17.03 -33.09 2.38
CA ASN A 350 -18.41 -33.19 2.89
C ASN A 350 -18.86 -32.06 3.83
N SER A 351 -18.18 -30.90 3.84
CA SER A 351 -18.67 -29.71 4.55
C SER A 351 -19.44 -28.77 3.62
N ASN A 352 -20.71 -29.08 3.39
CA ASN A 352 -21.70 -28.27 2.68
C ASN A 352 -22.11 -26.97 3.42
N SER A 353 -21.20 -26.32 4.16
CA SER A 353 -21.51 -25.13 4.98
C SER A 353 -20.95 -23.80 4.43
N PHE A 354 -20.25 -23.80 3.30
CA PHE A 354 -19.68 -22.57 2.72
C PHE A 354 -20.45 -22.04 1.50
N VAL A 355 -21.20 -22.91 0.80
CA VAL A 355 -21.87 -22.56 -0.47
C VAL A 355 -23.17 -21.76 -0.26
N ASN A 356 -23.80 -21.84 0.92
CA ASN A 356 -25.06 -21.11 1.19
C ASN A 356 -24.86 -19.62 1.52
N ASN A 357 -23.65 -19.16 1.82
CA ASN A 357 -23.41 -17.76 2.21
C ASN A 357 -23.09 -16.85 1.01
N LEU A 358 -22.79 -17.42 -0.16
CA LEU A 358 -22.40 -16.62 -1.34
C LEU A 358 -23.59 -16.22 -2.23
N ASN A 359 -24.75 -16.87 -2.08
CA ASN A 359 -25.98 -16.52 -2.81
C ASN A 359 -26.77 -15.35 -2.21
N SER A 360 -26.35 -14.81 -1.06
CA SER A 360 -27.04 -13.69 -0.38
C SER A 360 -26.53 -12.31 -0.80
N MET A 361 -25.51 -12.23 -1.65
CA MET A 361 -24.87 -10.97 -2.11
C MET A 361 -25.12 -10.65 -3.60
N ALA A 362 -25.91 -11.46 -4.31
CA ALA A 362 -26.11 -11.32 -5.76
C ALA A 362 -27.38 -10.51 -6.16
N THR A 363 -28.07 -9.85 -5.23
CA THR A 363 -29.34 -9.14 -5.52
C THR A 363 -29.30 -7.61 -5.31
N LEU A 364 -28.13 -7.00 -5.10
CA LEU A 364 -28.00 -5.57 -4.76
C LEU A 364 -27.70 -4.60 -5.93
N TYR A 365 -28.10 -4.93 -7.16
CA TYR A 365 -28.09 -3.95 -8.27
C TYR A 365 -29.51 -3.68 -8.78
N ARG A 366 -30.35 -3.10 -7.92
CA ARG A 366 -31.61 -2.46 -8.34
C ARG A 366 -31.66 -1.05 -7.77
N GLU A 367 -31.43 -0.10 -8.66
CA GLU A 367 -31.62 1.34 -8.47
C GLU A 367 -33.09 1.64 -8.14
N GLN A 368 -33.34 2.35 -7.03
CA GLN A 368 -34.60 3.05 -6.78
C GLN A 368 -34.28 4.51 -6.49
N GLY A 369 -34.49 5.35 -7.50
CA GLY A 369 -34.58 6.79 -7.39
C GLY A 369 -35.79 7.25 -8.18
N GLU A 370 -36.91 7.48 -7.47
CA GLU A 370 -38.16 8.16 -7.85
C GLU A 370 -39.02 8.02 -6.57
N GLY A 371 -39.35 9.02 -5.75
CA GLY A 371 -39.76 10.38 -6.03
C GLY A 371 -41.20 10.53 -5.49
N SER A 372 -41.40 11.38 -4.47
CA SER A 372 -42.71 11.94 -4.01
C SER A 372 -43.76 10.94 -3.49
N GLU A 373 -44.69 11.22 -2.57
CA GLU A 373 -45.20 12.42 -1.92
C GLU A 373 -46.13 12.01 -0.77
N TYR A 374 -46.24 12.87 0.24
CA TYR A 374 -47.17 12.77 1.37
C TYR A 374 -48.62 13.03 0.95
N THR A 375 -49.59 12.32 1.56
CA THR A 375 -50.85 12.95 2.01
C THR A 375 -51.35 12.31 3.31
N ASP A 376 -51.41 13.13 4.37
CA ASP A 376 -52.32 12.98 5.51
C ASP A 376 -53.77 12.98 5.02
N THR A 377 -54.63 12.12 5.57
CA THR A 377 -56.06 12.43 5.74
C THR A 377 -56.66 11.65 6.91
N THR A 378 -57.00 12.39 7.95
CA THR A 378 -57.97 12.04 8.99
C THR A 378 -59.39 11.98 8.41
N THR A 379 -60.25 11.04 8.82
CA THR A 379 -61.63 11.23 9.37
C THR A 379 -62.41 9.89 9.44
N SER A 380 -62.92 9.60 10.66
CA SER A 380 -63.97 8.68 11.20
C SER A 380 -65.05 8.06 10.27
N PRO A 381 -65.79 6.97 10.63
CA PRO A 381 -66.58 6.88 11.88
C PRO A 381 -66.74 5.52 12.58
N HIS A 382 -66.91 5.60 13.91
CA HIS A 382 -67.26 4.53 14.84
C HIS A 382 -68.65 3.93 14.54
N ILE A 383 -68.71 2.62 14.28
CA ILE A 383 -69.92 1.79 14.38
C ILE A 383 -69.68 0.81 15.55
N PRO A 384 -70.63 0.62 16.49
CA PRO A 384 -70.47 -0.38 17.54
C PRO A 384 -70.67 -1.79 16.94
N ILE A 385 -69.58 -2.54 16.88
CA ILE A 385 -69.53 -3.93 16.41
C ILE A 385 -70.29 -4.84 17.40
N PRO A 386 -71.20 -5.72 16.95
CA PRO A 386 -71.93 -6.65 17.81
C PRO A 386 -71.01 -7.62 18.55
N LEU A 387 -71.37 -7.98 19.79
CA LEU A 387 -70.53 -8.78 20.70
C LEU A 387 -70.16 -10.18 20.15
N ASP A 388 -70.99 -10.73 19.25
CA ASP A 388 -70.72 -12.02 18.61
C ASP A 388 -69.56 -11.96 17.59
N GLU A 389 -69.31 -10.79 16.97
CA GLU A 389 -68.19 -10.56 16.04
C GLU A 389 -66.85 -10.37 16.81
N LEU A 390 -66.92 -9.84 18.03
CA LEU A 390 -65.79 -9.76 18.97
C LEU A 390 -65.38 -11.13 19.54
N LEU A 391 -66.35 -12.02 19.77
CA LEU A 391 -66.07 -13.35 20.28
C LEU A 391 -65.56 -14.31 19.20
N SER A 392 -65.99 -14.14 17.93
CA SER A 392 -65.33 -14.80 16.79
C SER A 392 -63.94 -14.22 16.49
N SER A 393 -63.70 -12.93 16.80
CA SER A 393 -62.36 -12.34 16.68
C SER A 393 -61.37 -12.85 17.71
N SER A 394 -61.81 -13.54 18.78
CA SER A 394 -60.91 -14.01 19.83
C SER A 394 -60.02 -15.18 19.42
N GLU A 395 -60.41 -15.97 18.41
CA GLU A 395 -59.56 -16.97 17.77
C GLU A 395 -58.65 -16.34 16.70
N ASP A 396 -59.09 -15.26 16.06
CA ASP A 396 -58.24 -14.44 15.19
C ASP A 396 -57.24 -13.57 15.97
N LEU A 397 -57.51 -13.21 17.23
CA LEU A 397 -56.61 -12.42 18.09
C LEU A 397 -55.31 -13.18 18.41
N VAL A 398 -55.34 -14.51 18.50
CA VAL A 398 -54.15 -15.34 18.74
C VAL A 398 -53.26 -15.36 17.50
N HIS A 399 -53.86 -15.46 16.31
CA HIS A 399 -53.14 -15.33 15.05
C HIS A 399 -52.66 -13.89 14.80
N HIS A 400 -53.42 -12.88 15.25
CA HIS A 400 -53.03 -11.48 15.16
C HIS A 400 -51.88 -11.13 16.13
N GLU A 401 -51.82 -11.73 17.32
CA GLU A 401 -50.73 -11.56 18.27
C GLU A 401 -49.42 -12.20 17.73
N GLU A 402 -49.52 -13.38 17.10
CA GLU A 402 -48.39 -14.04 16.46
C GLU A 402 -47.89 -13.25 15.23
N ASP A 403 -48.79 -12.70 14.42
CA ASP A 403 -48.47 -11.79 13.30
C ASP A 403 -47.86 -10.46 13.79
N LEU A 404 -48.35 -9.90 14.89
CA LEU A 404 -47.80 -8.69 15.51
C LEU A 404 -46.41 -8.94 16.09
N LEU A 405 -46.16 -10.10 16.70
CA LEU A 405 -44.82 -10.51 17.16
C LEU A 405 -43.87 -10.77 15.99
N ALA A 406 -44.36 -11.33 14.88
CA ALA A 406 -43.60 -11.49 13.65
C ALA A 406 -43.27 -10.14 13.00
N GLN A 407 -44.21 -9.19 12.98
CA GLN A 407 -43.96 -7.82 12.51
C GLN A 407 -43.02 -7.05 13.44
N LEU A 408 -43.14 -7.22 14.76
CA LEU A 408 -42.27 -6.60 15.74
C LEU A 408 -40.84 -7.14 15.63
N SER A 409 -40.67 -8.45 15.49
CA SER A 409 -39.36 -9.06 15.27
C SER A 409 -38.74 -8.67 13.92
N SER A 410 -39.54 -8.58 12.86
CA SER A 410 -39.11 -8.05 11.56
C SER A 410 -38.66 -6.59 11.65
N SER A 411 -39.44 -5.75 12.34
CA SER A 411 -39.10 -4.34 12.60
C SER A 411 -37.84 -4.22 13.46
N GLN A 412 -37.67 -5.07 14.47
CA GLN A 412 -36.46 -5.13 15.31
C GLN A 412 -35.22 -5.47 14.47
N VAL A 413 -35.32 -6.45 13.56
CA VAL A 413 -34.23 -6.80 12.64
C VAL A 413 -33.93 -5.66 11.67
N GLN A 414 -34.97 -4.99 11.16
CA GLN A 414 -34.80 -3.81 10.30
C GLN A 414 -34.09 -2.66 11.04
N ILE A 415 -34.46 -2.38 12.29
CA ILE A 415 -33.81 -1.37 13.12
C ILE A 415 -32.35 -1.74 13.37
N LEU A 416 -32.04 -3.00 13.70
CA LEU A 416 -30.67 -3.45 13.88
C LEU A 416 -29.83 -3.29 12.61
N HIS A 417 -30.40 -3.63 11.45
CA HIS A 417 -29.74 -3.47 10.16
C HIS A 417 -29.51 -1.99 9.82
N LEU A 418 -30.52 -1.12 10.00
CA LEU A 418 -30.38 0.33 9.80
C LEU A 418 -29.36 0.94 10.76
N THR A 419 -29.30 0.45 11.99
CA THR A 419 -28.30 0.88 12.97
C THR A 419 -26.88 0.46 12.55
N ALA A 420 -26.73 -0.76 12.02
CA ALA A 420 -25.45 -1.24 11.48
C ALA A 420 -25.00 -0.40 10.27
N LEU A 421 -25.92 -0.11 9.33
CA LEU A 421 -25.66 0.75 8.19
C LEU A 421 -25.31 2.19 8.60
N LEU A 422 -26.00 2.72 9.61
CA LEU A 422 -25.72 4.05 10.13
C LEU A 422 -24.32 4.11 10.76
N ASN A 423 -23.96 3.12 11.56
CA ASN A 423 -22.61 3.02 12.13
C ASN A 423 -21.55 2.86 11.03
N GLU A 424 -21.81 2.06 10.00
CA GLU A 424 -20.93 1.93 8.84
C GLU A 424 -20.77 3.27 8.09
N ALA A 425 -21.88 4.00 7.89
CA ALA A 425 -21.87 5.32 7.27
C ALA A 425 -21.11 6.35 8.12
N GLU A 426 -21.30 6.36 9.44
CA GLU A 426 -20.56 7.22 10.37
C GLU A 426 -19.07 6.91 10.35
N ASN A 427 -18.69 5.63 10.35
CA ASN A 427 -17.29 5.22 10.27
C ASN A 427 -16.65 5.60 8.93
N ASN A 428 -17.38 5.43 7.82
CA ASN A 428 -16.94 5.87 6.50
C ASN A 428 -16.80 7.40 6.42
N ALA A 429 -17.73 8.16 7.01
CA ALA A 429 -17.64 9.61 7.10
C ALA A 429 -16.40 10.06 7.89
N ALA A 430 -16.13 9.44 9.05
CA ALA A 430 -14.94 9.72 9.85
C ALA A 430 -13.64 9.41 9.08
N ARG A 431 -13.61 8.31 8.33
CA ARG A 431 -12.48 7.95 7.47
C ARG A 431 -12.27 8.96 6.34
N HIS A 432 -13.34 9.40 5.68
CA HIS A 432 -13.26 10.43 4.64
C HIS A 432 -12.81 11.78 5.19
N GLU A 433 -13.20 12.14 6.41
CA GLU A 433 -12.72 13.35 7.08
C GLU A 433 -11.21 13.26 7.38
N GLN A 434 -10.73 12.12 7.89
CA GLN A 434 -9.30 11.88 8.11
C GLN A 434 -8.49 11.97 6.81
N GLN A 435 -8.97 11.33 5.74
CA GLN A 435 -8.35 11.43 4.41
C GLN A 435 -8.34 12.87 3.90
N THR A 436 -9.43 13.60 4.08
CA THR A 436 -9.54 15.02 3.68
C THR A 436 -8.54 15.88 4.45
N ASN A 437 -8.39 15.67 5.75
CA ASN A 437 -7.43 16.40 6.58
C ASN A 437 -5.99 16.07 6.20
N PHE A 438 -5.69 14.79 5.95
CA PHE A 438 -4.37 14.35 5.46
C PHE A 438 -4.04 14.99 4.10
N LEU A 439 -4.95 14.93 3.13
CA LEU A 439 -4.78 15.54 1.82
C LEU A 439 -4.59 17.06 1.92
N LYS A 440 -5.35 17.75 2.77
CA LYS A 440 -5.15 19.19 3.02
C LYS A 440 -3.76 19.49 3.60
N GLN A 441 -3.28 18.68 4.54
CA GLN A 441 -1.92 18.85 5.10
C GLN A 441 -0.84 18.58 4.03
N GLU A 442 -1.06 17.57 3.19
CA GLU A 442 -0.13 17.21 2.13
C GLU A 442 -0.08 18.26 1.02
N ILE A 443 -1.23 18.80 0.62
CA ILE A 443 -1.31 19.96 -0.31
C ILE A 443 -0.54 21.13 0.30
N ARG A 444 -0.79 21.50 1.57
CA ARG A 444 -0.03 22.57 2.23
C ARG A 444 1.46 22.27 2.34
N ARG A 445 1.87 21.00 2.45
CA ARG A 445 3.27 20.58 2.49
C ARG A 445 3.92 20.73 1.12
N LEU A 446 3.22 20.31 0.06
CA LEU A 446 3.64 20.42 -1.33
C LEU A 446 3.70 21.88 -1.79
N GLU A 447 2.71 22.71 -1.45
CA GLU A 447 2.72 24.16 -1.70
C GLU A 447 3.96 24.81 -1.06
N ARG A 448 4.24 24.51 0.21
CA ARG A 448 5.49 24.97 0.86
C ARG A 448 6.75 24.44 0.16
N ALA A 449 6.73 23.21 -0.35
CA ALA A 449 7.87 22.64 -1.07
C ALA A 449 8.10 23.33 -2.43
N VAL A 450 7.03 23.64 -3.16
CA VAL A 450 7.08 24.38 -4.42
C VAL A 450 7.50 25.83 -4.18
N GLU A 451 6.99 26.49 -3.14
CA GLU A 451 7.44 27.83 -2.73
C GLU A 451 8.92 27.87 -2.31
N ARG A 452 9.46 26.75 -1.79
CA ARG A 452 10.89 26.62 -1.49
C ARG A 452 11.75 26.45 -2.75
N HIS A 453 11.20 25.94 -3.86
CA HIS A 453 11.93 25.66 -5.09
C HIS A 453 12.80 26.84 -5.62
N PRO A 454 12.32 28.10 -5.67
CA PRO A 454 13.18 29.25 -6.06
C PRO A 454 14.29 29.57 -5.05
N HIS A 455 14.15 29.16 -3.79
CA HIS A 455 15.14 29.36 -2.73
C HIS A 455 16.10 28.17 -2.57
N VAL A 456 15.80 27.01 -3.17
CA VAL A 456 16.70 25.85 -3.24
C VAL A 456 17.94 26.13 -4.10
N GLN A 457 17.85 27.03 -5.10
CA GLN A 457 19.03 27.55 -5.80
C GLN A 457 19.96 28.39 -4.90
N ASN A 458 19.45 28.85 -3.75
CA ASN A 458 20.18 29.63 -2.75
C ASN A 458 20.58 28.77 -1.53
N THR A 459 20.79 27.47 -1.73
CA THR A 459 21.22 26.50 -0.70
C THR A 459 22.54 26.91 -0.05
N GLU A 460 23.45 27.55 -0.78
CA GLU A 460 24.70 28.08 -0.21
C GLU A 460 24.45 29.23 0.77
N TYR A 461 23.55 30.16 0.45
CA TYR A 461 23.17 31.22 1.36
C TYR A 461 22.41 30.67 2.58
N LEU A 462 21.49 29.73 2.38
CA LEU A 462 20.77 29.07 3.46
C LEU A 462 21.75 28.34 4.40
N LYS A 463 22.75 27.65 3.84
CA LYS A 463 23.86 27.04 4.59
C LYS A 463 24.59 28.10 5.42
N ASN A 464 24.94 29.23 4.82
CA ASN A 464 25.62 30.33 5.54
C ASN A 464 24.74 30.94 6.65
N VAL A 465 23.44 31.08 6.42
CA VAL A 465 22.48 31.58 7.43
C VAL A 465 22.29 30.58 8.56
N ILE A 466 22.19 29.28 8.27
CA ILE A 466 22.08 28.22 9.28
C ILE A 466 23.37 28.13 10.10
N ILE A 467 24.54 28.14 9.45
CA ILE A 467 25.84 28.14 10.14
C ILE A 467 25.96 29.37 11.04
N LYS A 468 25.59 30.56 10.57
CA LYS A 468 25.54 31.77 11.41
C LYS A 468 24.55 31.61 12.56
N PHE A 469 23.36 31.06 12.31
CA PHE A 469 22.35 30.85 13.35
C PHE A 469 22.78 29.86 14.44
N LEU A 470 23.60 28.86 14.09
CA LEU A 470 24.14 27.85 15.01
C LEU A 470 25.39 28.35 15.76
N THR A 471 26.22 29.17 15.12
CA THR A 471 27.48 29.66 15.70
C THR A 471 27.30 30.91 16.58
N LEU A 472 26.23 31.68 16.37
CA LEU A 472 25.89 32.80 17.23
C LEU A 472 25.34 32.30 18.58
N GLN A 473 26.08 32.60 19.66
CA GLN A 473 25.57 32.50 21.02
C GLN A 473 24.45 33.54 21.18
N GLY A 474 23.31 33.16 21.79
CA GLY A 474 22.03 33.86 21.71
C GLY A 474 22.08 35.39 21.84
N GLY A 475 21.16 36.09 21.16
CA GLY A 475 21.11 37.56 21.12
C GLY A 475 20.32 38.12 19.94
N ASP A 476 20.32 39.45 19.81
CA ASP A 476 19.57 40.19 18.77
C ASP A 476 19.92 39.77 17.34
N GLU A 477 21.17 39.37 17.09
CA GLU A 477 21.61 38.90 15.77
C GLU A 477 20.96 37.57 15.41
N ARG A 478 20.82 36.64 16.37
CA ARG A 478 20.14 35.35 16.17
C ARG A 478 18.65 35.55 15.91
N GLN A 479 18.02 36.54 16.55
CA GLN A 479 16.62 36.91 16.31
C GLN A 479 16.40 37.52 14.93
N ARG A 480 17.33 38.33 14.43
CA ARG A 480 17.28 38.90 13.06
C ARG A 480 17.36 37.84 11.96
N LEU A 481 17.95 36.68 12.26
CA LEU A 481 18.02 35.55 11.31
C LEU A 481 16.73 34.70 11.27
N VAL A 482 15.84 34.80 12.26
CA VAL A 482 14.58 34.01 12.29
C VAL A 482 13.62 34.38 11.14
N PRO A 483 13.36 35.67 10.85
CA PRO A 483 12.58 36.05 9.67
C PRO A 483 13.20 35.55 8.35
N VAL A 484 14.54 35.58 8.25
CA VAL A 484 15.27 35.10 7.07
C VAL A 484 15.09 33.58 6.90
N LEU A 485 15.26 32.80 7.97
CA LEU A 485 15.01 31.36 7.98
C LEU A 485 13.54 31.05 7.65
N ASN A 486 12.60 31.82 8.18
CA ASN A 486 11.18 31.65 7.86
C ASN A 486 10.89 31.92 6.37
N THR A 487 11.48 32.97 5.79
CA THR A 487 11.29 33.25 4.35
C THR A 487 11.88 32.17 3.46
N MET A 488 13.02 31.57 3.84
CA MET A 488 13.71 30.57 3.01
C MET A 488 13.20 29.14 3.20
N LEU A 489 12.77 28.79 4.41
CA LEU A 489 12.29 27.43 4.72
C LEU A 489 10.75 27.32 4.73
N LYS A 490 10.03 28.46 4.66
CA LYS A 490 8.57 28.55 4.76
C LYS A 490 8.05 27.73 5.93
N LEU A 491 8.55 28.10 7.11
CA LEU A 491 8.28 27.42 8.36
C LEU A 491 6.83 27.63 8.80
N SER A 492 6.28 26.68 9.53
CA SER A 492 4.96 26.83 10.14
C SER A 492 4.99 27.91 11.23
N PRO A 493 3.84 28.55 11.55
CA PRO A 493 3.77 29.53 12.63
C PRO A 493 4.27 28.99 13.98
N GLU A 494 4.11 27.68 14.21
CA GLU A 494 4.60 26.97 15.40
C GLU A 494 6.12 26.84 15.40
N GLU A 495 6.73 26.47 14.28
CA GLU A 495 8.19 26.37 14.11
C GLU A 495 8.87 27.74 14.24
N VAL A 496 8.26 28.80 13.71
CA VAL A 496 8.76 30.18 13.86
C VAL A 496 8.74 30.61 15.33
N LYS A 497 7.70 30.22 16.08
CA LYS A 497 7.60 30.50 17.52
C LYS A 497 8.71 29.78 18.30
N GLN A 498 9.00 28.52 17.97
CA GLN A 498 10.10 27.77 18.57
C GLN A 498 11.47 28.39 18.28
N LEU A 499 11.75 28.74 17.01
CA LEU A 499 12.99 29.41 16.62
C LEU A 499 13.15 30.79 17.28
N THR A 500 12.06 31.54 17.42
CA THR A 500 12.07 32.84 18.13
C THR A 500 12.36 32.65 19.62
N GLY A 501 11.83 31.61 20.25
CA GLY A 501 12.12 31.27 21.65
C GLY A 501 13.59 30.92 21.87
N VAL A 502 14.14 30.07 20.99
CA VAL A 502 15.56 29.69 21.00
C VAL A 502 16.48 30.89 20.69
N ALA A 503 16.06 31.79 19.80
CA ALA A 503 16.83 32.99 19.43
C ALA A 503 16.88 34.05 20.55
N LYS A 504 15.82 34.16 21.35
CA LYS A 504 15.74 35.06 22.52
C LYS A 504 16.48 34.53 23.76
N GLY A 505 16.99 33.30 23.72
CA GLY A 505 17.64 32.68 24.87
C GLY A 505 16.68 32.27 25.99
N TYR A 506 15.37 32.24 25.73
CA TYR A 506 14.40 31.64 26.65
C TYR A 506 14.45 30.11 26.54
N THR A 507 15.56 29.53 26.99
CA THR A 507 15.53 28.18 27.55
C THR A 507 15.21 28.37 29.02
N GLY A 508 13.93 28.20 29.40
CA GLY A 508 13.58 28.09 30.81
C GLY A 508 14.47 27.02 31.44
N GLU A 509 15.27 27.45 32.43
CA GLU A 509 16.04 26.65 33.40
C GLU A 509 16.21 25.17 33.09
N THR A 510 16.83 24.87 31.95
CA THR A 510 17.51 23.61 31.68
C THR A 510 18.49 23.93 30.58
N GLY A 511 19.78 23.74 30.85
CA GLY A 511 20.85 23.79 29.86
C GLY A 511 20.70 22.62 28.87
N SER A 512 19.58 22.55 28.17
CA SER A 512 19.33 21.67 27.05
C SER A 512 19.96 22.31 25.82
N SER A 513 21.30 22.33 25.86
CA SER A 513 22.13 22.40 24.69
C SER A 513 21.65 21.31 23.71
N TRP A 514 21.79 21.59 22.43
CA TRP A 514 21.27 20.83 21.29
C TRP A 514 21.66 19.33 21.23
N SER A 515 22.41 18.82 22.20
CA SER A 515 22.74 17.41 22.37
C SER A 515 21.53 16.52 22.67
N SER A 516 20.44 17.05 23.24
CA SER A 516 19.24 16.25 23.58
C SER A 516 18.35 15.93 22.38
N LEU A 517 18.32 16.80 21.35
CA LEU A 517 17.56 16.57 20.12
C LEU A 517 18.29 15.66 19.12
N LEU A 518 19.62 15.67 19.14
CA LEU A 518 20.43 14.75 18.31
C LEU A 518 20.62 13.37 18.97
N GLY A 519 20.46 13.28 20.30
CA GLY A 519 20.54 12.00 21.03
C GLY A 519 19.44 10.99 20.68
N GLY A 520 18.32 11.44 20.11
CA GLY A 520 17.23 10.55 19.66
C GLY A 520 17.52 9.80 18.36
N TRP A 521 18.58 10.17 17.62
CA TRP A 521 19.00 9.45 16.40
C TRP A 521 20.19 8.52 16.62
N THR A 522 20.85 8.60 17.78
CA THR A 522 22.03 7.77 18.09
C THR A 522 21.74 6.66 19.09
N SER A 523 20.50 6.51 19.58
CA SER A 523 20.14 5.58 20.67
C SER A 523 19.30 4.36 20.25
N SER A 524 19.27 3.97 18.97
CA SER A 524 18.59 2.74 18.53
C SER A 524 19.52 1.65 18.02
N SER A 525 20.79 1.63 18.46
CA SER A 525 21.72 0.53 18.18
C SER A 525 22.47 0.11 19.43
N SER A 526 21.73 -0.31 20.46
CA SER A 526 22.27 -1.10 21.56
C SER A 526 21.12 -1.70 22.33
N THR A 527 20.92 -3.01 22.16
CA THR A 527 20.69 -4.03 23.21
C THR A 527 19.87 -5.18 22.61
N THR A 528 20.59 -6.28 22.35
CA THR A 528 20.30 -7.67 22.75
C THR A 528 18.93 -8.29 22.48
#